data_AF-A0A239WDB5-F1
#
_entry.id   AF-A0A239WDB5-F1
#
_cell.length_a   1.000
_cell.length_b   1.000
_cell.length_c   1.000
_cell.angle_alpha   90.00
_cell.angle_beta   90.00
_cell.angle_gamma   90.00
#
_symmetry.space_group_name_H-M   'P 1'
#
loop_
_entity.id
_entity.type
_entity.pdbx_description
1 polymer ?
#
loop_
_entity_poly.entity_id
_entity_poly.type
_entity_poly.pdbx_seq_one_letter_code
_entity_poly.pdbx_strand_id
1 'polypeptide(L)'
;MMSSRVILVSDDRSSLRSPGTLLWPGSACMRGIHTSDWAAHIFEYAMSFEGNMTQVRELAAQTGAGVLHPHGALAVEPPGLIVCDVDSTVTRTEAIDLLAECAGKAEEVSEVTARAMAGTLDFAESLHERVKCLEGLHVGALEEARKATVVAPGATELVAAAHEVGAAVGLVSGGFTALVDPLAAEIGADFSASNELEIVDDHLTGRVVGNIVDRAAKAT
;
A
#
# COMPACT_ATOMS: atom_id res chain seq x y z
N MET A 1 -9.76 0.36 -34.53
CA MET A 1 -8.88 1.25 -33.74
C MET A 1 -8.89 0.74 -32.31
N MET A 2 -7.74 0.44 -31.73
CA MET A 2 -7.66 0.16 -30.29
C MET A 2 -7.75 1.49 -29.55
N SER A 3 -8.75 1.66 -28.69
CA SER A 3 -8.87 2.81 -27.80
C SER A 3 -8.01 2.58 -26.55
N SER A 4 -7.01 3.42 -26.30
CA SER A 4 -6.17 3.33 -25.09
C SER A 4 -6.61 4.31 -24.02
N ARG A 5 -6.81 3.85 -22.78
CA ARG A 5 -7.30 4.65 -21.64
C ARG A 5 -6.16 5.34 -20.89
N VAL A 6 -6.41 6.52 -20.32
CA VAL A 6 -5.47 7.25 -19.44
C VAL A 6 -6.25 7.85 -18.27
N ILE A 7 -5.91 7.47 -17.04
CA ILE A 7 -6.60 7.93 -15.82
C ILE A 7 -5.74 9.00 -15.15
N LEU A 8 -6.34 10.12 -14.73
CA LEU A 8 -5.65 11.17 -13.98
C LEU A 8 -6.08 11.15 -12.52
N VAL A 9 -5.11 11.24 -11.62
CA VAL A 9 -5.35 11.24 -10.18
C VAL A 9 -4.68 12.47 -9.60
N SER A 10 -5.43 13.32 -8.91
CA SER A 10 -4.87 14.45 -8.19
C SER A 10 -5.65 14.66 -6.90
N ASP A 11 -4.89 14.80 -5.83
CA ASP A 11 -5.31 15.27 -4.52
C ASP A 11 -5.75 16.75 -4.53
N ASP A 12 -5.22 17.54 -5.47
CA ASP A 12 -5.63 18.92 -5.69
C ASP A 12 -6.92 19.02 -6.53
N ARG A 13 -8.01 19.46 -5.89
CA ARG A 13 -9.32 19.67 -6.54
C ARG A 13 -9.30 20.78 -7.60
N SER A 14 -8.31 21.68 -7.56
CA SER A 14 -8.20 22.82 -8.48
C SER A 14 -7.43 22.49 -9.76
N SER A 15 -6.51 21.54 -9.71
CA SER A 15 -5.70 21.09 -10.85
C SER A 15 -6.54 20.36 -11.92
N LEU A 16 -7.64 19.71 -11.50
CA LEU A 16 -8.46 18.83 -12.36
C LEU A 16 -9.83 19.40 -12.78
N ARG A 17 -10.18 20.66 -12.49
CA ARG A 17 -11.50 21.24 -12.89
C ARG A 17 -11.33 22.49 -13.77
N SER A 18 -12.06 22.58 -14.88
CA SER A 18 -13.53 22.61 -14.90
C SER A 18 -14.19 21.43 -15.64
N PRO A 19 -15.35 20.91 -15.16
CA PRO A 19 -16.19 20.00 -15.94
C PRO A 19 -16.52 20.63 -17.31
N GLY A 20 -16.11 19.97 -18.39
CA GLY A 20 -16.26 20.50 -19.76
C GLY A 20 -15.01 21.18 -20.35
N THR A 21 -13.94 21.36 -19.57
CA THR A 21 -12.63 21.74 -20.13
C THR A 21 -11.97 20.49 -20.71
N LEU A 22 -11.85 20.44 -22.02
CA LEU A 22 -11.06 19.45 -22.73
C LEU A 22 -9.59 19.61 -22.31
N LEU A 23 -9.07 18.69 -21.49
CA LEU A 23 -7.62 18.55 -21.26
C LEU A 23 -6.86 18.28 -22.58
N TRP A 24 -7.58 17.75 -23.59
CA TRP A 24 -7.13 17.56 -24.98
C TRP A 24 -8.34 17.57 -25.92
N PRO A 25 -8.23 18.02 -27.20
CA PRO A 25 -9.30 17.83 -28.20
C PRO A 25 -9.79 16.38 -28.31
N GLY A 26 -11.03 16.11 -27.90
CA GLY A 26 -11.64 14.77 -27.94
C GLY A 26 -11.61 13.97 -26.63
N SER A 27 -11.13 14.52 -25.51
CA SER A 27 -11.26 13.86 -24.21
C SER A 27 -12.68 13.95 -23.64
N ALA A 28 -13.17 12.86 -23.05
CA ALA A 28 -14.41 12.86 -22.29
C ALA A 28 -14.10 12.53 -20.82
N CYS A 29 -14.56 13.39 -19.90
CA CYS A 29 -14.53 13.06 -18.47
C CYS A 29 -15.63 12.04 -18.19
N MET A 30 -15.25 10.88 -17.65
CA MET A 30 -16.16 9.74 -17.47
C MET A 30 -16.66 9.62 -16.04
N ARG A 31 -15.77 9.74 -15.04
CA ARG A 31 -16.12 9.48 -13.64
C ARG A 31 -15.19 10.23 -12.70
N GLY A 32 -15.76 10.99 -11.75
CA GLY A 32 -15.02 11.56 -10.61
C GLY A 32 -15.31 10.76 -9.34
N ILE A 33 -14.27 10.37 -8.61
CA ILE A 33 -14.38 9.86 -7.24
C ILE A 33 -13.98 10.99 -6.31
N HIS A 34 -14.81 11.25 -5.30
CA HIS A 34 -14.61 12.33 -4.35
C HIS A 34 -14.89 11.80 -2.95
N THR A 35 -13.88 11.85 -2.09
CA THR A 35 -14.02 11.60 -0.64
C THR A 35 -13.79 12.91 0.12
N SER A 36 -13.92 12.88 1.45
CA SER A 36 -13.54 13.99 2.31
C SER A 36 -12.08 14.40 2.11
N ASP A 37 -11.21 13.41 1.93
CA ASP A 37 -9.75 13.55 2.05
C ASP A 37 -9.02 13.55 0.71
N TRP A 38 -9.63 13.02 -0.36
CA TRP A 38 -9.02 12.96 -1.68
C TRP A 38 -10.04 13.04 -2.82
N ALA A 39 -9.55 13.30 -4.03
CA ALA A 39 -10.34 13.25 -5.26
C ALA A 39 -9.57 12.52 -6.35
N ALA A 40 -10.28 11.93 -7.31
CA ALA A 40 -9.70 11.38 -8.52
C ALA A 40 -10.65 11.59 -9.69
N HIS A 41 -10.12 11.86 -10.88
CA HIS A 41 -10.92 12.04 -12.09
C HIS A 41 -10.46 11.12 -13.21
N ILE A 42 -11.32 10.19 -13.57
CA ILE A 42 -11.09 9.26 -14.67
C ILE A 42 -11.51 9.93 -15.98
N PHE A 43 -10.53 10.16 -16.84
CA PHE A 43 -10.72 10.56 -18.22
C PHE A 43 -10.58 9.32 -19.11
N GLU A 44 -11.39 9.20 -20.16
CA GLU A 44 -11.14 8.21 -21.21
C GLU A 44 -10.79 8.95 -22.49
N TYR A 45 -9.80 8.44 -23.20
CA TYR A 45 -9.33 9.01 -24.45
C TYR A 45 -9.19 7.90 -25.49
N ALA A 46 -9.38 8.24 -26.76
CA ALA A 46 -9.17 7.30 -27.87
C ALA A 46 -7.92 7.74 -28.64
N MET A 47 -6.79 7.06 -28.39
CA MET A 47 -5.55 7.29 -29.16
C MET A 47 -5.44 6.32 -30.33
N SER A 48 -5.06 6.81 -31.50
CA SER A 48 -4.61 5.97 -32.61
C SER A 48 -3.13 5.59 -32.42
N PHE A 49 -2.89 4.46 -31.72
CA PHE A 49 -1.65 3.66 -31.59
C PHE A 49 -0.31 4.33 -31.20
N GLU A 50 0.39 3.69 -30.24
CA GLU A 50 1.79 3.93 -29.80
C GLU A 50 2.25 5.40 -29.65
N GLY A 51 1.36 6.26 -29.16
CA GLY A 51 1.64 7.66 -28.84
C GLY A 51 2.24 7.85 -27.45
N ASN A 52 3.49 7.42 -27.29
CA ASN A 52 4.52 8.05 -26.48
C ASN A 52 4.22 8.32 -24.98
N MET A 53 4.72 7.46 -24.08
CA MET A 53 4.82 7.74 -22.64
C MET A 53 5.41 9.12 -22.30
N THR A 54 6.14 9.76 -23.23
CA THR A 54 6.59 11.15 -23.11
C THR A 54 5.41 12.13 -22.98
N GLN A 55 4.34 12.00 -23.77
CA GLN A 55 3.16 12.88 -23.67
C GLN A 55 2.40 12.65 -22.36
N VAL A 56 2.29 11.40 -21.92
CA VAL A 56 1.72 11.04 -20.61
C VAL A 56 2.53 11.67 -19.47
N ARG A 57 3.87 11.62 -19.55
CA ARG A 57 4.77 12.23 -18.56
C ARG A 57 4.76 13.76 -18.60
N GLU A 58 4.69 14.37 -19.79
CA GLU A 58 4.54 15.82 -19.94
C GLU A 58 3.23 16.31 -19.32
N LEU A 59 2.13 15.57 -19.52
CA LEU A 59 0.84 15.87 -18.88
C LEU A 59 0.93 15.79 -17.36
N ALA A 60 1.55 14.73 -16.83
CA ALA A 60 1.79 14.59 -15.39
C ALA A 60 2.56 15.81 -14.85
N ALA A 61 3.64 16.20 -15.54
CA ALA A 61 4.49 17.32 -15.14
C ALA A 61 3.78 18.69 -15.23
N GLN A 62 2.94 18.90 -16.24
CA GLN A 62 2.20 20.16 -16.43
C GLN A 62 1.04 20.33 -15.44
N THR A 63 0.37 19.23 -15.09
CA THR A 63 -0.83 19.26 -14.25
C THR A 63 -0.53 19.01 -12.77
N GLY A 64 0.62 18.43 -12.44
CA GLY A 64 0.90 17.92 -11.11
C GLY A 64 0.10 16.67 -10.75
N ALA A 65 -0.68 16.12 -11.69
CA ALA A 65 -1.48 14.92 -11.47
C ALA A 65 -0.65 13.65 -11.67
N GLY A 66 -0.96 12.62 -10.87
CA GLY A 66 -0.58 11.24 -11.19
C GLY A 66 -1.31 10.76 -12.44
N VAL A 67 -0.60 10.04 -13.31
CA VAL A 67 -1.18 9.52 -14.55
C VAL A 67 -1.02 8.00 -14.61
N LEU A 68 -2.14 7.30 -14.72
CA LEU A 68 -2.17 5.84 -14.90
C LEU A 68 -2.49 5.55 -16.36
N HIS A 69 -1.63 4.79 -17.01
CA HIS A 69 -1.87 4.27 -18.35
C HIS A 69 -2.00 2.74 -18.28
N PRO A 70 -3.22 2.21 -18.12
CA PRO A 70 -3.40 0.76 -18.00
C PRO A 70 -3.06 0.07 -19.32
N HIS A 71 -2.29 -1.02 -19.21
CA HIS A 71 -1.87 -1.86 -20.32
C HIS A 71 -2.13 -3.34 -20.02
N GLY A 72 -2.12 -4.17 -21.07
CA GLY A 72 -2.34 -5.60 -20.93
C GLY A 72 -3.77 -5.95 -20.54
N ALA A 73 -3.97 -7.11 -19.90
CA ALA A 73 -5.29 -7.61 -19.52
C ALA A 73 -6.04 -6.63 -18.60
N LEU A 74 -5.35 -5.99 -17.65
CA LEU A 74 -5.94 -5.03 -16.71
C LEU A 74 -6.45 -3.73 -17.37
N ALA A 75 -6.15 -3.50 -18.65
CA ALA A 75 -6.72 -2.38 -19.40
C ALA A 75 -8.17 -2.62 -19.85
N VAL A 76 -8.58 -3.89 -19.95
CA VAL A 76 -9.85 -4.31 -20.55
C VAL A 76 -10.68 -5.23 -19.65
N GLU A 77 -10.04 -5.91 -18.70
CA GLU A 77 -10.66 -6.85 -17.77
C GLU A 77 -10.41 -6.41 -16.31
N PRO A 78 -11.39 -6.59 -15.40
CA PRO A 78 -11.15 -6.38 -13.98
C PRO A 78 -10.13 -7.40 -13.45
N PRO A 79 -9.35 -7.05 -12.40
CA PRO A 79 -8.46 -8.01 -11.76
C PRO A 79 -9.26 -9.15 -11.11
N GLY A 80 -8.67 -10.34 -11.01
CA GLY A 80 -9.20 -11.43 -10.17
C GLY A 80 -8.66 -11.42 -8.75
N LEU A 81 -7.49 -10.81 -8.54
CA LEU A 81 -6.80 -10.70 -7.25
C LEU A 81 -6.01 -9.38 -7.22
N ILE A 82 -6.09 -8.68 -6.09
CA ILE A 82 -5.24 -7.54 -5.76
C ILE A 82 -4.40 -7.93 -4.55
N VAL A 83 -3.08 -7.83 -4.66
CA VAL A 83 -2.15 -8.06 -3.55
C VAL A 83 -1.54 -6.73 -3.14
N CYS A 84 -1.68 -6.38 -1.88
CA CYS A 84 -1.18 -5.13 -1.32
C CYS A 84 -0.09 -5.42 -0.29
N ASP A 85 0.97 -4.60 -0.32
CA ASP A 85 1.80 -4.43 0.88
C ASP A 85 0.99 -3.73 1.97
N VAL A 86 1.45 -3.81 3.22
CA VAL A 86 0.75 -3.20 4.37
C VAL A 86 1.44 -1.93 4.81
N ASP A 87 2.64 -2.06 5.38
CA ASP A 87 3.38 -0.93 5.92
C ASP A 87 3.68 0.10 4.82
N SER A 88 3.45 1.38 5.13
CA SER A 88 3.56 2.50 4.18
C SER A 88 2.74 2.35 2.87
N THR A 89 1.74 1.47 2.86
CA THR A 89 0.89 1.19 1.69
C THR A 89 -0.60 1.19 2.07
N VAL A 90 -1.08 0.13 2.74
CA VAL A 90 -2.44 0.06 3.29
C VAL A 90 -2.51 0.81 4.62
N THR A 91 -1.38 0.94 5.32
CA THR A 91 -1.21 1.78 6.51
C THR A 91 -0.26 2.93 6.22
N ARG A 92 -0.35 4.00 7.01
CA ARG A 92 0.59 5.12 7.03
C ARG A 92 1.68 4.97 8.09
N THR A 93 1.62 3.89 8.84
CA THR A 93 2.50 3.56 9.96
C THR A 93 3.29 2.31 9.64
N GLU A 94 4.45 2.17 10.25
CA GLU A 94 5.28 0.97 10.22
C GLU A 94 5.01 0.16 11.49
N ALA A 95 4.55 -1.08 11.34
CA ALA A 95 4.20 -1.96 12.47
C ALA A 95 5.32 -2.11 13.51
N ILE A 96 6.57 -2.21 13.05
CA ILE A 96 7.73 -2.40 13.92
C ILE A 96 8.11 -1.13 14.69
N ASP A 97 7.89 0.04 14.10
CA ASP A 97 8.20 1.32 14.75
C ASP A 97 7.20 1.58 15.89
N LEU A 98 5.92 1.26 15.68
CA LEU A 98 4.89 1.35 16.73
C LEU A 98 5.22 0.44 17.93
N LEU A 99 5.70 -0.78 17.68
CA LEU A 99 6.12 -1.69 18.75
C LEU A 99 7.40 -1.21 19.44
N ALA A 100 8.34 -0.63 18.68
CA ALA A 100 9.55 -0.05 19.22
C ALA A 100 9.24 1.15 20.13
N GLU A 101 8.25 1.97 19.81
CA GLU A 101 7.76 3.04 20.68
C GLU A 101 7.20 2.48 21.99
N CYS A 102 6.34 1.46 21.95
CA CYS A 102 5.84 0.77 23.14
C CYS A 102 6.97 0.16 24.00
N ALA A 103 8.05 -0.30 23.38
CA ALA A 103 9.23 -0.84 24.07
C ALA A 103 10.18 0.24 24.61
N GLY A 104 10.01 1.51 24.22
CA GLY A 104 11.00 2.56 24.49
C GLY A 104 12.32 2.35 23.74
N LYS A 105 12.24 1.72 22.55
CA LYS A 105 13.36 1.28 21.70
C LYS A 105 13.32 1.83 20.27
N ALA A 106 12.58 2.92 20.06
CA ALA A 106 12.41 3.55 18.75
C ALA A 106 13.75 3.99 18.14
N GLU A 107 14.69 4.49 18.95
CA GLU A 107 16.01 4.92 18.48
C GLU A 107 16.84 3.72 17.99
N GLU A 108 16.91 2.64 18.78
CA GLU A 108 17.65 1.43 18.39
C GLU A 108 17.09 0.78 17.12
N VAL A 109 15.75 0.69 16.99
CA VAL A 109 15.13 0.14 15.78
C VAL A 109 15.39 1.03 14.56
N SER A 110 15.34 2.35 14.73
CA SER A 110 15.65 3.31 13.66
C SER A 110 17.09 3.19 13.15
N GLU A 111 18.06 3.00 14.06
CA GLU A 111 19.46 2.78 13.69
C GLU A 111 19.65 1.51 12.84
N VAL A 112 18.97 0.42 13.21
CA VAL A 112 19.01 -0.83 12.43
C VAL A 112 18.33 -0.65 11.07
N THR A 113 17.19 0.05 11.01
CA THR A 113 16.51 0.38 9.75
C THR A 113 17.41 1.19 8.82
N ALA A 114 18.11 2.19 9.35
CA ALA A 114 19.05 3.00 8.58
C ALA A 114 20.21 2.17 7.99
N ARG A 115 20.75 1.22 8.78
CA ARG A 115 21.77 0.27 8.30
C ARG A 115 21.26 -0.64 7.18
N ALA A 116 20.03 -1.12 7.29
CA ALA A 116 19.40 -1.95 6.27
C ALA A 116 19.16 -1.17 4.96
N MET A 117 18.64 0.06 5.06
CA MET A 117 18.45 0.94 3.90
C MET A 117 19.77 1.36 3.24
N ALA A 118 20.87 1.43 4.00
CA ALA A 118 22.22 1.64 3.48
C ALA A 118 22.78 0.41 2.75
N GLY A 119 22.04 -0.70 2.70
CA GLY A 119 22.43 -1.95 2.04
C GLY A 119 23.46 -2.77 2.84
N THR A 120 23.65 -2.47 4.12
CA THR A 120 24.64 -3.16 4.98
C THR A 120 24.09 -4.40 5.67
N LEU A 121 22.77 -4.59 5.65
CA LEU A 121 22.07 -5.77 6.15
C LEU A 121 21.11 -6.26 5.07
N ASP A 122 20.97 -7.57 4.92
CA ASP A 122 19.85 -8.11 4.14
C ASP A 122 18.51 -7.96 4.91
N PHE A 123 17.40 -8.25 4.23
CA PHE A 123 16.07 -8.07 4.84
C PHE A 123 15.86 -8.93 6.09
N ALA A 124 16.29 -10.20 6.05
CA ALA A 124 16.10 -11.14 7.13
C ALA A 124 16.98 -10.79 8.34
N GLU A 125 18.23 -10.41 8.10
CA GLU A 125 19.14 -9.90 9.13
C GLU A 125 18.59 -8.63 9.78
N SER A 126 18.13 -7.67 8.97
CA SER A 126 17.51 -6.44 9.46
C SER A 126 16.25 -6.71 10.29
N LEU A 127 15.39 -7.63 9.84
CA LEU A 127 14.19 -8.01 10.59
C LEU A 127 14.55 -8.63 11.93
N HIS A 128 15.49 -9.58 11.96
CA HIS A 128 15.94 -10.20 13.21
C HIS A 128 16.55 -9.19 14.18
N GLU A 129 17.41 -8.27 13.71
CA GLU A 129 18.01 -7.24 14.55
C GLU A 129 16.93 -6.32 15.16
N ARG A 130 15.96 -5.87 14.36
CA ARG A 130 14.87 -5.00 14.85
C ARG A 130 13.93 -5.72 15.81
N VAL A 131 13.55 -6.97 15.51
CA VAL A 131 12.67 -7.77 16.37
C VAL A 131 13.36 -8.09 17.70
N LYS A 132 14.68 -8.29 17.71
CA LYS A 132 15.46 -8.49 18.94
C LYS A 132 15.37 -7.29 19.88
N CYS A 133 15.24 -6.06 19.38
CA CYS A 133 15.03 -4.87 20.21
C CYS A 133 13.72 -4.94 21.02
N LEU A 134 12.77 -5.79 20.62
CA LEU A 134 11.47 -5.95 21.26
C LEU A 134 11.44 -7.06 22.32
N GLU A 135 12.59 -7.71 22.60
CA GLU A 135 12.68 -8.77 23.62
C GLU A 135 12.22 -8.28 25.00
N GLY A 136 11.31 -9.04 25.62
CA GLY A 136 10.73 -8.70 26.91
C GLY A 136 9.56 -7.70 26.85
N LEU A 137 9.11 -7.30 25.67
CA LEU A 137 7.90 -6.50 25.53
C LEU A 137 6.66 -7.37 25.84
N HIS A 138 5.80 -6.91 26.74
CA HIS A 138 4.55 -7.61 27.06
C HIS A 138 3.56 -7.57 25.88
N VAL A 139 2.82 -8.66 25.65
CA VAL A 139 1.89 -8.80 24.50
C VAL A 139 0.79 -7.74 24.44
N GLY A 140 0.48 -7.08 25.56
CA GLY A 140 -0.44 -5.93 25.60
C GLY A 140 -0.03 -4.79 24.66
N ALA A 141 1.26 -4.63 24.36
CA ALA A 141 1.76 -3.64 23.41
C ALA A 141 1.28 -3.89 21.97
N LEU A 142 0.96 -5.13 21.61
CA LEU A 142 0.41 -5.46 20.28
C LEU A 142 -0.93 -4.76 20.06
N GLU A 143 -1.78 -4.71 21.09
CA GLU A 143 -3.07 -4.03 21.03
C GLU A 143 -2.92 -2.50 21.03
N GLU A 144 -1.89 -1.98 21.71
CA GLU A 144 -1.55 -0.55 21.67
C GLU A 144 -1.08 -0.13 20.28
N ALA A 145 -0.14 -0.88 19.69
CA ALA A 145 0.32 -0.67 18.32
C ALA A 145 -0.82 -0.81 17.31
N ARG A 146 -1.73 -1.78 17.49
CA ARG A 146 -2.92 -1.92 16.65
C ARG A 146 -3.79 -0.67 16.69
N LYS A 147 -4.06 -0.12 17.88
CA LYS A 147 -4.85 1.12 18.04
C LYS A 147 -4.15 2.35 17.46
N ALA A 148 -2.83 2.37 17.45
CA ALA A 148 -2.03 3.45 16.88
C ALA A 148 -1.88 3.33 15.35
N THR A 149 -2.24 2.19 14.76
CA THR A 149 -2.15 1.98 13.31
C THR A 149 -3.11 2.90 12.57
N VAL A 150 -2.59 3.61 11.56
CA VAL A 150 -3.38 4.53 10.75
C VAL A 150 -3.59 3.96 9.37
N VAL A 151 -4.83 3.59 9.02
CA VAL A 151 -5.20 3.11 7.69
C VAL A 151 -5.03 4.24 6.66
N ALA A 152 -4.45 3.92 5.51
CA ALA A 152 -4.28 4.85 4.41
C ALA A 152 -5.66 5.22 3.80
N PRO A 153 -5.90 6.51 3.49
CA PRO A 153 -7.15 6.91 2.84
C PRO A 153 -7.37 6.16 1.52
N GLY A 154 -8.60 5.66 1.32
CA GLY A 154 -8.93 4.89 0.14
C GLY A 154 -8.63 3.39 0.24
N ALA A 155 -7.97 2.90 1.30
CA ALA A 155 -7.65 1.49 1.42
C ALA A 155 -8.91 0.62 1.59
N THR A 156 -9.82 0.99 2.49
CA THR A 156 -11.10 0.28 2.66
C THR A 156 -11.97 0.38 1.41
N GLU A 157 -11.99 1.54 0.75
CA GLU A 157 -12.72 1.74 -0.51
C GLU A 157 -12.14 0.92 -1.66
N LEU A 158 -10.81 0.73 -1.69
CA LEU A 158 -10.16 -0.16 -2.65
C LEU A 158 -10.64 -1.59 -2.48
N VAL A 159 -10.71 -2.10 -1.24
CA VAL A 159 -11.20 -3.46 -0.97
C VAL A 159 -12.65 -3.62 -1.41
N ALA A 160 -13.51 -2.67 -1.03
CA ALA A 160 -14.92 -2.69 -1.45
C ALA A 160 -15.06 -2.66 -2.98
N ALA A 161 -14.31 -1.80 -3.67
CA ALA A 161 -14.33 -1.70 -5.13
C ALA A 161 -13.78 -2.96 -5.83
N ALA A 162 -12.81 -3.64 -5.23
CA ALA A 162 -12.29 -4.92 -5.71
C ALA A 162 -13.38 -6.00 -5.64
N HIS A 163 -14.10 -6.09 -4.52
CA HIS A 163 -15.21 -7.03 -4.36
C HIS A 163 -16.38 -6.76 -5.31
N GLU A 164 -16.69 -5.49 -5.60
CA GLU A 164 -17.74 -5.13 -6.57
C GLU A 164 -17.48 -5.70 -7.97
N VAL A 165 -16.21 -5.89 -8.35
CA VAL A 165 -15.82 -6.48 -9.64
C VAL A 165 -15.47 -7.96 -9.53
N GLY A 166 -15.69 -8.58 -8.37
CA GLY A 166 -15.43 -10.00 -8.10
C GLY A 166 -13.96 -10.34 -7.88
N ALA A 167 -13.11 -9.36 -7.62
CA ALA A 167 -11.70 -9.57 -7.28
C ALA A 167 -11.55 -9.89 -5.79
N ALA A 168 -10.63 -10.80 -5.44
CA ALA A 168 -10.20 -10.96 -4.05
C ALA A 168 -9.08 -9.98 -3.68
N VAL A 169 -8.89 -9.72 -2.39
CA VAL A 169 -7.81 -8.87 -1.86
C VAL A 169 -6.96 -9.64 -0.86
N GLY A 170 -5.65 -9.65 -1.09
CA GLY A 170 -4.66 -10.21 -0.16
C GLY A 170 -3.71 -9.14 0.37
N LEU A 171 -3.43 -9.18 1.67
CA LEU A 171 -2.39 -8.38 2.31
C LEU A 171 -1.13 -9.22 2.50
N VAL A 172 0.01 -8.76 1.99
CA VAL A 172 1.29 -9.46 2.17
C VAL A 172 2.32 -8.49 2.73
N SER A 173 2.65 -8.67 4.00
CA SER A 173 3.46 -7.72 4.77
C SER A 173 4.78 -8.32 5.24
N GLY A 174 5.79 -7.46 5.38
CA GLY A 174 6.98 -7.75 6.18
C GLY A 174 6.77 -7.49 7.69
N GLY A 175 5.64 -6.90 8.08
CA GLY A 175 5.20 -6.71 9.46
C GLY A 175 4.70 -7.99 10.11
N PHE A 176 3.79 -7.86 11.08
CA PHE A 176 3.46 -8.95 12.00
C PHE A 176 2.01 -9.41 11.94
N THR A 177 1.79 -10.73 11.95
CA THR A 177 0.45 -11.38 11.89
C THR A 177 -0.50 -10.81 12.94
N ALA A 178 -0.02 -10.56 14.16
CA ALA A 178 -0.82 -10.00 15.26
C ALA A 178 -1.38 -8.58 14.98
N LEU A 179 -0.82 -7.85 14.01
CA LEU A 179 -1.29 -6.53 13.58
C LEU A 179 -2.01 -6.61 12.23
N VAL A 180 -1.51 -7.44 11.31
CA VAL A 180 -2.03 -7.52 9.93
C VAL A 180 -3.34 -8.29 9.85
N ASP A 181 -3.53 -9.39 10.58
CA ASP A 181 -4.78 -10.16 10.53
C ASP A 181 -5.98 -9.36 11.03
N PRO A 182 -5.90 -8.65 12.18
CA PRO A 182 -6.98 -7.76 12.60
C PRO A 182 -7.25 -6.64 11.61
N LEU A 183 -6.21 -6.06 11.01
CA LEU A 183 -6.34 -5.02 9.99
C LEU A 183 -7.05 -5.56 8.74
N ALA A 184 -6.67 -6.75 8.27
CA ALA A 184 -7.31 -7.43 7.15
C ALA A 184 -8.81 -7.62 7.41
N ALA A 185 -9.16 -8.11 8.60
CA ALA A 185 -10.56 -8.26 9.01
C ALA A 185 -11.30 -6.91 9.10
N GLU A 186 -10.64 -5.85 9.58
CA GLU A 186 -11.22 -4.51 9.72
C GLU A 186 -11.57 -3.88 8.36
N ILE A 187 -10.67 -4.00 7.37
CA ILE A 187 -10.89 -3.43 6.03
C ILE A 187 -11.60 -4.39 5.07
N GLY A 188 -11.83 -5.64 5.49
CA GLY A 188 -12.53 -6.68 4.73
C GLY A 188 -11.67 -7.42 3.70
N ALA A 189 -10.34 -7.47 3.86
CA ALA A 189 -9.48 -8.24 2.97
C ALA A 189 -9.69 -9.76 3.15
N ASP A 190 -9.53 -10.53 2.07
CA ASP A 190 -9.83 -11.96 2.02
C ASP A 190 -8.66 -12.82 2.54
N PHE A 191 -7.44 -12.33 2.38
CA PHE A 191 -6.22 -13.05 2.75
C PHE A 191 -5.20 -12.14 3.43
N SER A 192 -4.39 -12.70 4.31
CA SER A 192 -3.23 -12.05 4.91
C SER A 192 -2.04 -13.03 5.01
N ALA A 193 -0.83 -12.51 4.81
CA ALA A 193 0.42 -13.21 5.05
C ALA A 193 1.44 -12.24 5.65
N SER A 194 2.07 -12.60 6.76
CA SER A 194 2.98 -11.74 7.54
C SER A 194 3.92 -12.57 8.41
N ASN A 195 4.91 -11.93 9.03
CA ASN A 195 5.82 -12.60 9.95
C ASN A 195 5.15 -12.84 11.31
N GLU A 196 5.44 -13.97 11.94
CA GLU A 196 4.91 -14.29 13.27
C GLU A 196 5.97 -13.96 14.34
N LEU A 197 5.60 -13.18 15.36
CA LEU A 197 6.47 -12.93 16.52
C LEU A 197 6.36 -14.10 17.50
N GLU A 198 7.50 -14.58 18.00
CA GLU A 198 7.50 -15.62 19.03
C GLU A 198 7.15 -15.01 20.40
N ILE A 199 6.17 -15.63 21.07
CA ILE A 199 5.65 -15.21 22.38
C ILE A 199 5.83 -16.35 23.37
N VAL A 200 6.39 -16.05 24.54
CA VAL A 200 6.51 -16.97 25.68
C VAL A 200 6.13 -16.23 26.95
N ASP A 201 5.28 -16.84 27.78
CA ASP A 201 4.83 -16.27 29.07
C ASP A 201 4.32 -14.82 28.93
N ASP A 202 3.48 -14.54 27.92
CA ASP A 202 2.92 -13.21 27.60
C ASP A 202 3.95 -12.12 27.25
N HIS A 203 5.17 -12.51 26.85
CA HIS A 203 6.22 -11.58 26.41
C HIS A 203 6.81 -11.99 25.05
N LEU A 204 7.19 -10.99 24.26
CA LEU A 204 7.93 -11.20 23.02
C LEU A 204 9.34 -11.71 23.35
N THR A 205 9.79 -12.75 22.65
CA THR A 205 11.14 -13.32 22.86
C THR A 205 12.23 -12.61 22.05
N GLY A 206 11.84 -11.64 21.23
CA GLY A 206 12.74 -11.00 20.27
C GLY A 206 13.08 -11.87 19.05
N ARG A 207 12.25 -12.87 18.73
CA ARG A 207 12.42 -13.74 17.55
C ARG A 207 11.15 -13.78 16.70
N VAL A 208 11.32 -14.15 15.43
CA VAL A 208 10.22 -14.50 14.52
C VAL A 208 10.13 -16.02 14.37
N VAL A 209 8.92 -16.54 14.14
CA VAL A 209 8.62 -17.97 13.98
C VAL A 209 8.46 -18.29 12.50
N GLY A 210 8.93 -19.48 12.09
CA GLY A 210 8.68 -20.01 10.76
C GLY A 210 9.49 -19.33 9.65
N ASN A 211 8.92 -19.34 8.44
CA ASN A 211 9.56 -18.74 7.27
C ASN A 211 9.29 -17.23 7.27
N ILE A 212 10.34 -16.45 6.97
CA ILE A 212 10.23 -15.01 6.85
C ILE A 212 9.52 -14.65 5.53
N VAL A 213 8.51 -13.78 5.62
CA VAL A 213 7.87 -13.17 4.46
C VAL A 213 8.78 -12.07 3.92
N ASP A 214 9.72 -12.48 3.05
CA ASP A 214 10.63 -11.61 2.34
C ASP A 214 10.15 -11.27 0.92
N ARG A 215 10.96 -10.51 0.16
CA ARG A 215 10.63 -10.14 -1.22
C ARG A 215 10.32 -11.35 -2.13
N ALA A 216 11.00 -12.47 -1.93
CA ALA A 216 10.79 -13.67 -2.74
C ALA A 216 9.48 -14.37 -2.34
N ALA A 217 9.20 -14.47 -1.04
CA ALA A 217 7.93 -14.99 -0.53
C ALA A 217 6.74 -14.13 -0.96
N LYS A 218 6.89 -12.80 -1.08
CA LYS A 218 5.84 -11.91 -1.62
C LYS A 218 5.48 -12.20 -3.09
N ALA A 219 6.33 -12.89 -3.85
CA ALA A 219 6.17 -13.09 -5.29
C ALA A 219 5.61 -14.46 -5.69
N THR A 220 5.33 -15.34 -4.73
CA THR A 220 4.89 -16.74 -4.93
C THR A 220 3.56 -17.00 -4.28
#